data_AF-A0A3D4UUV1-F1
#
_entry.id   AF-A0A3D4UUV1-F1
#
_cell.length_a   1.000
_cell.length_b   1.000
_cell.length_c   1.000
_cell.angle_alpha   90.00
_cell.angle_beta   90.00
_cell.angle_gamma   90.00
#
_symmetry.space_group_name_H-M   'P 1'
#
loop_
_entity.id
_entity.type
_entity.pdbx_description
1 polymer ?
#
loop_
_entity_poly.entity_id
_entity_poly.type
_entity_poly.pdbx_seq_one_letter_code
_entity_poly.pdbx_strand_id
1 'polypeptide(L)'
;MKTFKQLKTRITESSAGEHTLGGGFGDTFVKTSPHSALKHTGKGIFDIDKDDNLDRVNSFATAFWKGIRDEPTAHLGVFKTKLNLLGLDFKYDTNTMLRDGENTFELSRLGGAFGKSPETPHDEFDNENGFANGDSYDLIINVGKSDGTCDITAKVVKQSEGVDGEPEA
;
A
#
# COMPACT_ATOMS: atom_id res chain seq x y z
N MET A 1 -16.35 -25.93 -33.57
CA MET A 1 -15.15 -25.42 -32.86
C MET A 1 -15.25 -23.91 -32.77
N LYS A 2 -15.01 -23.30 -31.61
CA LYS A 2 -15.08 -21.84 -31.46
C LYS A 2 -13.86 -21.22 -32.14
N THR A 3 -14.05 -20.06 -32.77
CA THR A 3 -12.95 -19.37 -33.44
C THR A 3 -12.05 -18.71 -32.38
N PHE A 4 -10.76 -18.58 -32.67
CA PHE A 4 -9.79 -17.90 -31.80
C PHE A 4 -10.27 -16.51 -31.35
N LYS A 5 -10.98 -15.80 -32.24
CA LYS A 5 -11.58 -14.49 -31.97
C LYS A 5 -12.65 -14.56 -30.86
N GLN A 6 -13.49 -15.59 -30.86
CA GLN A 6 -14.51 -15.81 -29.83
C GLN A 6 -13.89 -16.21 -28.47
N LEU A 7 -12.76 -16.92 -28.47
CA LEU A 7 -12.05 -17.23 -27.23
C LEU A 7 -11.43 -15.99 -26.61
N LYS A 8 -10.80 -15.14 -27.44
CA LYS A 8 -10.17 -13.89 -26.98
C LYS A 8 -11.19 -12.95 -26.33
N THR A 9 -12.33 -12.72 -26.97
CA THR A 9 -13.42 -11.89 -26.44
C THR A 9 -13.92 -12.42 -25.09
N ARG A 10 -14.11 -13.74 -24.97
CA ARG A 10 -14.59 -14.35 -23.73
C ARG A 10 -13.59 -14.26 -22.58
N ILE A 11 -12.29 -14.37 -22.85
CA ILE A 11 -11.25 -14.18 -21.84
C ILE A 11 -11.26 -12.73 -21.36
N THR A 12 -11.33 -11.77 -22.28
CA THR A 12 -11.40 -10.34 -21.92
C THR A 12 -12.66 -10.02 -21.11
N GLU A 13 -13.83 -10.56 -21.48
CA GLU A 13 -15.09 -10.36 -20.76
C GLU A 13 -15.13 -11.09 -19.42
N SER A 14 -14.54 -12.28 -19.31
CA SER A 14 -14.44 -13.04 -18.05
C SER A 14 -13.46 -12.37 -17.08
N SER A 15 -12.41 -11.71 -17.56
CA SER A 15 -11.45 -10.96 -16.75
C SER A 15 -11.93 -9.54 -16.41
N ALA A 16 -12.94 -9.02 -17.10
CA ALA A 16 -13.46 -7.67 -16.88
C ALA A 16 -14.34 -7.55 -15.62
N GLY A 17 -14.80 -8.66 -15.04
CA GLY A 17 -15.64 -8.64 -13.83
C GLY A 17 -14.84 -8.59 -12.52
N GLU A 18 -13.70 -9.27 -12.45
CA GLU A 18 -12.97 -9.47 -11.20
C GLU A 18 -11.79 -8.49 -11.02
N HIS A 19 -11.28 -7.89 -12.09
CA HIS A 19 -10.16 -6.94 -12.04
C HIS A 19 -10.58 -5.45 -12.08
N THR A 20 -11.86 -5.14 -12.33
CA THR A 20 -12.34 -3.75 -12.46
C THR A 20 -12.83 -3.15 -11.15
N LEU A 21 -13.21 -3.96 -10.17
CA LEU A 21 -13.51 -3.54 -8.80
C LEU A 21 -12.19 -3.33 -8.03
N GLY A 22 -11.41 -2.35 -8.44
CA GLY A 22 -10.16 -2.02 -7.76
C GLY A 22 -9.13 -1.23 -8.55
N GLY A 23 -9.41 -0.84 -9.80
CA GLY A 23 -8.46 -0.05 -10.60
C GLY A 23 -7.15 -0.80 -10.82
N GLY A 24 -7.12 -1.70 -11.80
CA GLY A 24 -5.88 -2.36 -12.21
C GLY A 24 -4.87 -1.35 -12.73
N PHE A 25 -3.70 -1.29 -12.10
CA PHE A 25 -2.57 -0.52 -12.62
C PHE A 25 -2.11 -1.14 -13.95
N GLY A 26 -2.39 -0.42 -15.05
CA GLY A 26 -2.12 -0.84 -16.43
C GLY A 26 -3.27 -0.57 -17.41
N ASP A 27 -4.49 -0.34 -16.91
CA ASP A 27 -5.64 -0.06 -17.76
C ASP A 27 -5.83 1.45 -17.97
N THR A 28 -5.44 1.93 -19.15
CA THR A 28 -5.57 3.34 -19.56
C THR A 28 -7.01 3.73 -19.94
N PHE A 29 -8.00 2.82 -19.81
CA PHE A 29 -9.36 3.03 -20.32
C PHE A 29 -10.50 2.64 -19.35
N VAL A 30 -10.34 2.85 -18.03
CA VAL A 30 -11.43 2.60 -17.06
C VAL A 30 -12.22 3.88 -16.77
N LYS A 31 -13.55 3.81 -16.96
CA LYS A 31 -14.49 4.83 -16.45
C LYS A 31 -14.38 4.92 -14.93
N THR A 32 -13.95 6.06 -14.45
CA THR A 32 -13.50 6.32 -13.08
C THR A 32 -14.65 6.31 -12.07
N SER A 33 -14.54 5.45 -11.05
CA SER A 33 -15.27 5.57 -9.79
C SER A 33 -14.89 6.89 -9.09
N PRO A 34 -15.77 7.55 -8.32
CA PRO A 34 -15.46 8.77 -7.56
C PRO A 34 -14.34 8.62 -6.52
N HIS A 35 -13.81 7.40 -6.31
CA HIS A 35 -12.66 7.12 -5.46
C HIS A 35 -11.40 6.74 -6.26
N SER A 36 -11.37 7.06 -7.56
CA SER A 36 -10.25 6.74 -8.44
C SER A 36 -9.22 7.87 -8.51
N ALA A 37 -7.97 7.46 -8.32
CA ALA A 37 -6.71 8.22 -8.38
C ALA A 37 -6.44 9.07 -9.64
N LEU A 38 -7.25 8.94 -10.69
CA LEU A 38 -6.99 9.50 -12.03
C LEU A 38 -7.23 11.02 -12.15
N LYS A 39 -7.59 11.73 -11.09
CA LYS A 39 -7.95 13.15 -11.16
C LYS A 39 -6.77 14.11 -11.37
N HIS A 40 -5.53 13.73 -11.01
CA HIS A 40 -4.37 14.63 -11.01
C HIS A 40 -3.11 13.97 -11.62
N THR A 41 -2.97 13.98 -12.95
CA THR A 41 -1.77 13.46 -13.64
C THR A 41 -0.56 14.38 -13.46
N GLY A 42 0.36 14.06 -12.54
CA GLY A 42 1.59 14.83 -12.31
C GLY A 42 2.71 14.07 -11.57
N LYS A 43 3.63 13.47 -12.34
CA LYS A 43 4.77 12.61 -11.94
C LYS A 43 4.36 11.19 -11.47
N GLY A 44 5.22 10.22 -11.77
CA GLY A 44 4.92 8.78 -11.72
C GLY A 44 4.42 8.28 -10.36
N ILE A 45 3.78 7.10 -10.39
CA ILE A 45 3.13 6.46 -9.24
C ILE A 45 4.10 5.99 -8.13
N PHE A 46 5.40 6.04 -8.40
CA PHE A 46 6.47 5.53 -7.53
C PHE A 46 7.06 6.60 -6.61
N ASP A 47 6.56 7.84 -6.67
CA ASP A 47 7.05 8.99 -5.90
C ASP A 47 6.00 9.37 -4.85
N ILE A 48 6.02 8.69 -3.69
CA ILE A 48 5.01 8.85 -2.62
C ILE A 48 5.12 10.21 -1.90
N ASP A 49 6.28 10.88 -2.01
CA ASP A 49 6.56 12.15 -1.32
C ASP A 49 5.72 13.32 -1.84
N LYS A 50 4.93 13.09 -2.88
CA LYS A 50 3.92 14.03 -3.37
C LYS A 50 2.56 13.72 -2.75
N ASP A 51 1.93 14.76 -2.21
CA ASP A 51 0.56 14.72 -1.68
C ASP A 51 -0.41 14.02 -2.64
N ASP A 52 -0.36 14.37 -3.94
CA ASP A 52 -1.19 13.75 -4.98
C ASP A 52 -1.02 12.23 -5.07
N ASN A 53 0.18 11.70 -4.86
CA ASN A 53 0.45 10.26 -4.95
C ASN A 53 0.11 9.55 -3.63
N LEU A 54 0.34 10.18 -2.49
CA LEU A 54 -0.10 9.66 -1.19
C LEU A 54 -1.62 9.49 -1.14
N ASP A 55 -2.38 10.46 -1.66
CA ASP A 55 -3.84 10.38 -1.79
C ASP A 55 -4.30 9.19 -2.63
N ARG A 56 -3.53 8.83 -3.67
CA ARG A 56 -3.84 7.68 -4.53
C ARG A 56 -3.58 6.36 -3.81
N VAL A 57 -2.48 6.27 -3.06
CA VAL A 57 -2.19 5.10 -2.23
C VAL A 57 -3.29 4.92 -1.18
N ASN A 58 -3.73 6.02 -0.55
CA ASN A 58 -4.82 6.01 0.41
C ASN A 58 -6.17 5.63 -0.21
N SER A 59 -6.46 6.14 -1.40
CA SER A 59 -7.67 5.77 -2.15
C SER A 59 -7.66 4.28 -2.53
N PHE A 60 -6.50 3.76 -2.95
CA PHE A 60 -6.31 2.34 -3.24
C PHE A 60 -6.48 1.49 -1.98
N ALA A 61 -5.85 1.86 -0.87
CA ALA A 61 -5.95 1.15 0.41
C ALA A 61 -7.41 1.07 0.88
N THR A 62 -8.12 2.20 0.83
CA THR A 62 -9.56 2.28 1.14
C THR A 62 -10.38 1.39 0.22
N ALA A 63 -10.10 1.40 -1.10
CA ALA A 63 -10.83 0.57 -2.06
C ALA A 63 -10.55 -0.93 -1.88
N PHE A 64 -9.33 -1.32 -1.50
CA PHE A 64 -8.96 -2.71 -1.26
C PHE A 64 -9.70 -3.31 -0.06
N TRP A 65 -9.75 -2.54 1.04
CA TRP A 65 -10.40 -2.95 2.28
C TRP A 65 -11.90 -2.67 2.31
N LYS A 66 -12.46 -2.07 1.26
CA LYS A 66 -13.90 -1.78 1.16
C LYS A 66 -14.73 -3.05 1.34
N GLY A 67 -15.67 -2.97 2.28
CA GLY A 67 -16.64 -4.02 2.57
C GLY A 67 -16.29 -4.81 3.83
N ILE A 68 -17.18 -5.70 4.20
CA ILE A 68 -17.04 -6.54 5.39
C ILE A 68 -16.14 -7.74 5.07
N ARG A 69 -15.21 -8.05 5.97
CA ARG A 69 -14.33 -9.23 5.88
C ARG A 69 -14.52 -10.14 7.10
N ASP A 70 -14.43 -11.44 6.86
CA ASP A 70 -14.46 -12.46 7.92
C ASP A 70 -13.08 -12.61 8.59
N GLU A 71 -12.00 -12.61 7.80
CA GLU A 71 -10.63 -12.77 8.30
C GLU A 71 -9.66 -11.72 7.71
N PRO A 72 -9.43 -10.59 8.40
CA PRO A 72 -8.59 -9.50 7.89
C PRO A 72 -7.13 -9.91 7.70
N THR A 73 -6.60 -10.75 8.59
CA THR A 73 -5.19 -11.18 8.60
C THR A 73 -4.82 -11.99 7.36
N ALA A 74 -5.73 -12.84 6.86
CA ALA A 74 -5.51 -13.65 5.66
C ALA A 74 -5.29 -12.79 4.40
N HIS A 75 -5.83 -11.57 4.39
CA HIS A 75 -5.73 -10.65 3.26
C HIS A 75 -4.48 -9.76 3.30
N LEU A 76 -3.71 -9.74 4.40
CA LEU A 76 -2.50 -8.93 4.52
C LEU A 76 -1.43 -9.27 3.46
N GLY A 77 -1.23 -10.56 3.15
CA GLY A 77 -0.24 -10.96 2.14
C GLY A 77 -0.59 -10.46 0.73
N VAL A 78 -1.88 -10.48 0.39
CA VAL A 78 -2.38 -9.92 -0.87
C VAL A 78 -2.22 -8.40 -0.87
N PHE A 79 -2.52 -7.74 0.26
CA PHE A 79 -2.36 -6.30 0.40
C PHE A 79 -0.88 -5.87 0.25
N LYS A 80 0.05 -6.55 0.93
CA LYS A 80 1.51 -6.37 0.77
C LYS A 80 1.94 -6.55 -0.68
N THR A 81 1.51 -7.62 -1.34
CA THR A 81 1.86 -7.87 -2.75
C THR A 81 1.43 -6.71 -3.65
N LYS A 82 0.25 -6.13 -3.40
CA LYS A 82 -0.23 -4.97 -4.17
C LYS A 82 0.53 -3.69 -3.85
N LEU A 83 0.90 -3.45 -2.58
CA LEU A 83 1.76 -2.33 -2.21
C LEU A 83 3.18 -2.47 -2.81
N ASN A 84 3.72 -3.68 -2.87
CA ASN A 84 5.02 -3.95 -3.47
C ASN A 84 5.08 -3.58 -4.96
N LEU A 85 3.96 -3.74 -5.70
CA LEU A 85 3.86 -3.27 -7.08
C LEU A 85 4.00 -1.74 -7.22
N LEU A 86 3.67 -0.99 -6.16
CA LEU A 86 3.87 0.45 -6.05
C LEU A 86 5.25 0.82 -5.51
N GLY A 87 6.09 -0.18 -5.20
CA GLY A 87 7.38 0.01 -4.56
C GLY A 87 7.31 0.32 -3.07
N LEU A 88 6.19 0.00 -2.41
CA LEU A 88 6.01 0.14 -0.96
C LEU A 88 5.95 -1.23 -0.32
N ASP A 89 6.77 -1.46 0.70
CA ASP A 89 6.77 -2.70 1.46
C ASP A 89 6.61 -2.42 2.95
N PHE A 90 6.03 -3.38 3.67
CA PHE A 90 5.98 -3.38 5.13
C PHE A 90 6.27 -4.76 5.66
N LYS A 91 6.95 -4.82 6.80
CA LYS A 91 7.28 -6.11 7.44
C LYS A 91 6.06 -6.63 8.18
N TYR A 92 5.65 -7.85 7.83
CA TYR A 92 4.72 -8.65 8.62
C TYR A 92 5.21 -10.10 8.62
N ASP A 93 4.94 -10.82 9.70
CA ASP A 93 5.23 -12.25 9.84
C ASP A 93 3.90 -13.03 9.75
N THR A 94 3.98 -14.33 9.48
CA THR A 94 2.84 -15.27 9.52
C THR A 94 2.12 -15.25 10.87
N ASN A 95 2.81 -14.82 11.94
CA ASN A 95 2.26 -14.64 13.27
C ASN A 95 1.63 -13.26 13.52
N THR A 96 1.78 -12.31 12.59
CA THR A 96 1.19 -10.98 12.71
C THR A 96 -0.33 -11.10 12.60
N MET A 97 -1.02 -10.86 13.70
CA MET A 97 -2.48 -10.79 13.76
C MET A 97 -2.93 -9.34 13.88
N LEU A 98 -3.88 -8.94 13.01
CA LEU A 98 -4.52 -7.64 13.16
C LEU A 98 -5.41 -7.66 14.40
N ARG A 99 -5.07 -6.78 15.34
CA ARG A 99 -5.83 -6.56 16.57
C ARG A 99 -7.00 -5.64 16.30
N ASP A 100 -8.01 -5.72 17.15
CA ASP A 100 -9.10 -4.73 17.16
C ASP A 100 -8.51 -3.35 17.51
N GLY A 101 -8.95 -2.31 16.81
CA GLY A 101 -8.36 -0.98 16.87
C GLY A 101 -7.23 -0.77 15.87
N GLU A 102 -6.28 0.10 16.26
CA GLU A 102 -5.22 0.60 15.37
C GLU A 102 -4.01 -0.36 15.32
N ASN A 103 -3.59 -0.71 14.11
CA ASN A 103 -2.38 -1.48 13.84
C ASN A 103 -1.46 -0.67 12.94
N THR A 104 -0.25 -0.36 13.41
CA THR A 104 0.71 0.49 12.69
C THR A 104 1.87 -0.34 12.17
N PHE A 105 2.21 -0.14 10.90
CA PHE A 105 3.32 -0.79 10.22
C PHE A 105 4.19 0.25 9.56
N GLU A 106 5.48 0.26 9.88
CA GLU A 106 6.45 1.11 9.20
C GLU A 106 6.59 0.67 7.73
N LEU A 107 6.51 1.64 6.83
CA LEU A 107 6.71 1.42 5.40
C LEU A 107 8.18 1.58 5.03
N SER A 108 8.57 0.84 4.01
CA SER A 108 9.86 0.93 3.34
C SER A 108 9.64 1.01 1.83
N ARG A 109 10.51 1.73 1.13
CA ARG A 109 10.53 1.78 -0.32
C ARG A 109 11.34 0.62 -0.86
N LEU A 110 10.75 -0.18 -1.74
CA LEU A 110 11.38 -1.33 -2.40
C LEU A 110 12.01 -2.35 -1.42
N GLY A 111 11.49 -2.43 -0.18
CA GLY A 111 12.02 -3.29 0.88
C GLY A 111 13.19 -2.69 1.68
N GLY A 112 13.49 -1.40 1.47
CA GLY A 112 14.57 -0.66 2.10
C GLY A 112 15.81 -0.52 1.21
N ALA A 113 16.76 0.29 1.66
CA ALA A 113 18.08 0.37 1.08
C ALA A 113 19.09 -0.31 2.03
N PHE A 114 19.90 -1.19 1.47
CA PHE A 114 20.97 -1.89 2.18
C PHE A 114 22.30 -1.52 1.55
N GLY A 115 23.24 -1.07 2.36
CA GLY A 115 24.54 -0.68 1.85
C GLY A 115 25.52 -0.24 2.92
N LYS A 116 26.54 0.48 2.45
CA LYS A 116 27.60 1.04 3.27
C LYS A 116 27.95 2.42 2.72
N SER A 117 27.75 3.45 3.51
CA SER A 117 28.24 4.78 3.19
C SER A 117 29.76 4.84 3.35
N PRO A 118 30.46 5.81 2.72
CA PRO A 118 31.88 6.04 2.96
C PRO A 118 32.22 6.33 4.43
N GLU A 119 31.23 6.74 5.22
CA GLU A 119 31.37 7.11 6.64
C GLU A 119 31.05 5.94 7.59
N THR A 120 30.42 4.87 7.09
CA THR A 120 30.01 3.72 7.91
C THR A 120 31.22 2.83 8.24
N PRO A 121 31.46 2.49 9.54
CA PRO A 121 32.57 1.63 9.96
C PRO A 121 32.61 0.30 9.21
N HIS A 122 33.80 -0.29 9.01
CA HIS A 122 33.97 -1.50 8.19
C HIS A 122 33.06 -2.67 8.61
N ASP A 123 32.77 -2.79 9.90
CA ASP A 123 32.01 -3.91 10.46
C ASP A 123 30.49 -3.66 10.55
N GLU A 124 30.01 -2.51 10.05
CA GLU A 124 28.60 -2.09 10.10
C GLU A 124 27.99 -1.89 8.70
N PHE A 125 26.65 -1.97 8.62
CA PHE A 125 25.87 -1.72 7.41
C PHE A 125 24.75 -0.73 7.70
N ASP A 126 24.50 0.15 6.74
CA ASP A 126 23.37 1.08 6.80
C ASP A 126 22.12 0.35 6.30
N ASN A 127 21.07 0.44 7.11
CA ASN A 127 19.75 -0.06 6.77
C ASN A 127 18.79 1.13 6.80
N GLU A 128 18.45 1.64 5.62
CA GLU A 128 17.53 2.76 5.48
C GLU A 128 16.18 2.27 4.95
N ASN A 129 15.12 3.02 5.27
CA ASN A 129 13.77 2.73 4.80
C ASN A 129 13.62 2.91 3.27
N GLY A 130 14.60 3.51 2.58
CA GLY A 130 14.62 3.70 1.12
C GLY A 130 13.84 4.93 0.62
N PHE A 131 13.26 5.73 1.51
CA PHE A 131 12.70 7.04 1.17
C PHE A 131 13.78 8.12 1.19
N ALA A 132 13.58 9.20 0.43
CA ALA A 132 14.56 10.28 0.34
C ALA A 132 14.45 11.21 1.55
N ASN A 133 15.53 11.93 1.85
CA ASN A 133 15.54 13.03 2.84
C ASN A 133 15.14 12.65 4.28
N GLY A 134 15.28 11.38 4.67
CA GLY A 134 14.90 10.93 6.02
C GLY A 134 13.38 10.86 6.24
N ASP A 135 12.59 10.96 5.18
CA ASP A 135 11.15 10.80 5.28
C ASP A 135 10.79 9.37 5.71
N SER A 136 9.80 9.25 6.60
CA SER A 136 9.26 7.96 7.05
C SER A 136 7.74 7.97 6.89
N TYR A 137 7.19 6.82 6.52
CA TYR A 137 5.75 6.65 6.33
C TYR A 137 5.26 5.44 7.11
N ASP A 138 4.08 5.57 7.71
CA ASP A 138 3.39 4.48 8.38
C ASP A 138 2.12 4.09 7.65
N LEU A 139 1.90 2.79 7.56
CA LEU A 139 0.64 2.19 7.21
C LEU A 139 -0.15 1.90 8.48
N ILE A 140 -1.26 2.61 8.64
CA ILE A 140 -2.21 2.45 9.74
C ILE A 140 -3.41 1.65 9.24
N ILE A 141 -3.65 0.48 9.82
CA ILE A 141 -4.81 -0.38 9.59
C ILE A 141 -5.68 -0.38 10.84
N ASN A 142 -6.86 0.21 10.74
CA ASN A 142 -7.88 0.17 11.78
C ASN A 142 -8.86 -0.96 11.49
N VAL A 143 -9.01 -1.86 12.46
CA VAL A 143 -9.99 -2.96 12.42
C VAL A 143 -11.07 -2.66 13.44
N GLY A 144 -12.32 -2.56 13.00
CA GLY A 144 -13.50 -2.51 13.86
C GLY A 144 -14.23 -3.84 13.81
N LYS A 145 -14.21 -4.60 14.90
CA LYS A 145 -14.97 -5.85 15.01
C LYS A 145 -16.40 -5.58 15.50
N SER A 146 -17.40 -6.09 14.78
CA SER A 146 -18.80 -6.10 15.22
C SER A 146 -19.45 -7.44 14.86
N ASP A 147 -19.94 -8.16 15.87
CA ASP A 147 -20.76 -9.38 15.74
C ASP A 147 -20.30 -10.39 14.67
N GLY A 148 -18.99 -10.66 14.62
CA GLY A 148 -18.38 -11.63 13.70
C GLY A 148 -17.96 -11.07 12.34
N THR A 149 -18.20 -9.78 12.09
CA THR A 149 -17.78 -9.05 10.90
C THR A 149 -16.69 -8.03 11.24
N CYS A 150 -15.68 -7.91 10.37
CA CYS A 150 -14.63 -6.90 10.51
C CYS A 150 -14.82 -5.80 9.45
N ASP A 151 -14.98 -4.56 9.89
CA ASP A 151 -14.81 -3.38 9.06
C ASP A 151 -13.35 -2.92 9.14
N ILE A 152 -12.75 -2.60 8.01
CA ILE A 152 -11.31 -2.34 7.91
C ILE A 152 -11.10 -1.06 7.13
N THR A 153 -10.33 -0.16 7.72
CA THR A 153 -9.86 1.05 7.05
C THR A 153 -8.35 1.09 7.12
N ALA A 154 -7.71 1.48 6.01
CA ALA A 154 -6.27 1.59 5.94
C ALA A 154 -5.87 2.94 5.35
N LYS A 155 -4.87 3.57 5.95
CA LYS A 155 -4.30 4.84 5.51
C LYS A 155 -2.79 4.81 5.68
N VAL A 156 -2.09 5.46 4.76
CA VAL A 156 -0.68 5.78 4.83
C VAL A 156 -0.54 7.22 5.30
N VAL A 157 0.29 7.43 6.31
CA VAL A 157 0.58 8.75 6.89
C VAL A 157 2.08 8.98 6.89
N LYS A 158 2.50 10.23 6.66
CA LYS A 158 3.89 10.63 6.83
C LYS A 158 4.17 10.79 8.32
N GLN A 159 5.23 10.18 8.83
CA GLN A 159 5.76 10.48 10.15
C GLN A 159 6.37 11.87 10.09
N SER A 160 5.83 12.83 10.82
CA SER A 160 6.51 14.09 11.07
C SER A 160 7.66 13.84 12.05
N GLU A 161 8.88 14.25 11.70
CA GLU A 161 10.03 14.25 12.61
C GLU A 161 9.58 14.78 13.97
N GLY A 162 9.72 13.95 15.01
CA GLY A 162 9.61 14.40 16.37
C GLY A 162 10.71 15.43 16.58
N VAL A 163 10.31 16.69 16.82
CA VAL A 163 11.19 17.68 17.42
C VAL A 163 11.75 17.05 18.68
N ASP A 164 13.06 16.81 18.70
CA ASP A 164 13.80 16.43 19.90
C ASP A 164 13.40 17.37 21.03
N GLY A 165 12.58 16.86 21.95
CA GLY A 165 12.36 17.51 23.22
C GLY A 165 13.67 17.42 23.99
N GLU A 166 14.48 18.47 23.90
CA GLU A 166 15.50 18.76 24.92
C GLU A 166 14.84 18.58 26.30
N PRO A 167 15.39 17.76 27.21
CA PRO A 167 14.99 17.86 28.60
C PRO A 167 15.50 19.21 29.12
N GLU A 168 14.60 20.18 29.28
CA GLU A 168 14.85 21.33 30.13
C GLU A 168 15.03 20.85 31.59
N ALA A 169 16.15 21.30 32.17
CA ALA A 169 16.56 21.34 33.58
C ALA A 169 17.14 20.08 34.23
#